data_AF-A0A3M8CR53-F1
#
_entry.id   AF-A0A3M8CR53-F1
#
_cell.length_a   1.000
_cell.length_b   1.000
_cell.length_c   1.000
_cell.angle_alpha   90.00
_cell.angle_beta   90.00
_cell.angle_gamma   90.00
#
_symmetry.space_group_name_H-M   'P 1'
#
loop_
_entity.id
_entity.type
_entity.pdbx_description
1 polymer ?
#
loop_
_entity_poly.entity_id
_entity_poly.type
_entity_poly.pdbx_seq_one_letter_code
_entity_poly.pdbx_strand_id
1 'polypeptide(L)'
;MKLRNIWVCLLVAAFLITGCTGSKGGEKKEEKTTKTQSKKDEKTTKTKTKSKKDNKTAKTKSKKAGESNKKKTVHSSAVQKLGNNKMDIVLFLNRAENVVSDVYFATLEHKGKTVTEDGKQYRELPKRFDTKEKIISHFNRYWSRPLAESLYDNLSTKQVNKKLYVSIPNVDYPMMISVRNTTVQKQDDHVRVTVKNVTDPAYSPDDRTLHYLLGRDSKTKRIEIESRTGAYGKEHFQ
;
A
#
# COMPACT_ATOMS: atom_id res chain seq x y z
N MET A 1 -54.96 40.17 -19.10
CA MET A 1 -54.49 40.76 -17.83
C MET A 1 -54.00 39.60 -16.96
N LYS A 2 -52.72 39.22 -16.96
CA LYS A 2 -51.51 39.83 -16.33
C LYS A 2 -51.69 40.19 -14.86
N LEU A 3 -51.09 39.37 -13.98
CA LEU A 3 -50.44 39.67 -12.68
C LEU A 3 -49.83 38.32 -12.21
N ARG A 4 -48.56 37.98 -12.45
CA ARG A 4 -47.29 38.49 -11.87
C ARG A 4 -47.34 38.62 -10.35
N ASN A 5 -46.65 37.73 -9.63
CA ASN A 5 -45.43 38.08 -8.89
C ASN A 5 -44.87 36.85 -8.13
N ILE A 6 -43.83 36.26 -8.71
CA ILE A 6 -42.95 35.28 -8.07
C ILE A 6 -42.07 36.04 -7.07
N TRP A 7 -42.14 35.60 -5.84
CA TRP A 7 -41.56 36.20 -4.66
C TRP A 7 -40.09 35.78 -4.51
N VAL A 8 -39.23 36.78 -4.65
CA VAL A 8 -37.99 37.03 -3.89
C VAL A 8 -36.85 36.00 -3.96
N CYS A 9 -35.84 36.42 -4.74
CA CYS A 9 -34.45 36.01 -4.62
C CYS A 9 -33.84 36.56 -3.33
N LEU A 10 -33.31 35.70 -2.46
CA LEU A 10 -32.42 36.04 -1.34
C LEU A 10 -31.00 35.62 -1.75
N LEU A 11 -30.17 36.57 -2.20
CA LEU A 11 -29.16 37.32 -1.41
C LEU A 11 -27.96 36.46 -0.96
N VAL A 12 -26.96 36.37 -1.84
CA VAL A 12 -25.54 36.13 -1.49
C VAL A 12 -24.69 37.13 -2.29
N ALA A 13 -24.12 38.12 -1.59
CA ALA A 13 -22.98 38.92 -2.04
C ALA A 13 -22.29 39.42 -0.76
N ALA A 14 -21.30 38.67 -0.28
CA ALA A 14 -19.88 38.92 -0.56
C ALA A 14 -19.30 40.05 0.31
N PHE A 15 -18.78 39.64 1.47
CA PHE A 15 -17.78 40.39 2.22
C PHE A 15 -16.52 40.55 1.36
N LEU A 16 -16.08 41.79 1.21
CA LEU A 16 -14.86 42.16 0.49
C LEU A 16 -13.95 42.94 1.44
N ILE A 17 -12.64 42.68 1.26
CA ILE A 17 -11.51 43.60 1.46
C ILE A 17 -10.96 43.63 2.90
N THR A 18 -10.03 42.72 3.21
CA THR A 18 -8.55 42.89 3.13
C THR A 18 -8.00 43.85 4.18
N GLY A 19 -7.53 43.28 5.28
CA GLY A 19 -6.61 43.94 6.21
C GLY A 19 -5.22 44.06 5.59
N CYS A 20 -4.72 45.30 5.56
CA CYS A 20 -3.40 45.67 5.12
C CYS A 20 -2.29 45.00 5.94
N THR A 21 -1.27 44.60 5.20
CA THR A 21 0.07 44.23 5.63
C THR A 21 0.80 45.45 6.22
N GLY A 22 1.56 45.24 7.29
CA GLY A 22 2.44 46.26 7.82
C GLY A 22 3.05 45.92 9.17
N SER A 23 4.10 45.10 9.19
CA SER A 23 5.11 45.24 10.24
C SER A 23 6.51 44.90 9.72
N LYS A 24 7.40 45.88 9.91
CA LYS A 24 8.82 45.87 9.60
C LYS A 24 9.57 45.07 10.67
N GLY A 25 10.54 44.28 10.22
CA GLY A 25 11.66 43.76 11.01
C GLY A 25 12.50 42.91 10.05
N GLY A 26 13.76 43.18 9.74
CA GLY A 26 14.78 43.83 10.55
C GLY A 26 15.80 42.75 10.98
N GLU A 27 16.80 42.56 10.12
CA GLU A 27 18.13 41.96 10.38
C GLU A 27 18.35 40.45 10.62
N LYS A 28 19.09 39.88 9.65
CA LYS A 28 20.36 39.13 9.74
C LYS A 28 20.48 37.93 10.69
N LYS A 29 20.81 36.77 10.11
CA LYS A 29 22.18 36.20 10.16
C LYS A 29 22.35 35.04 9.18
N GLU A 30 23.31 35.20 8.26
CA GLU A 30 24.07 34.09 7.67
C GLU A 30 24.93 33.46 8.76
N GLU A 31 24.98 32.13 8.82
CA GLU A 31 26.22 31.44 9.17
C GLU A 31 26.33 30.13 8.39
N LYS A 32 27.50 29.99 7.76
CA LYS A 32 27.92 28.93 6.86
C LYS A 32 28.72 27.90 7.65
N THR A 33 28.81 26.70 7.07
CA THR A 33 29.84 25.66 7.28
C THR A 33 29.81 24.93 8.64
N THR A 34 29.85 23.60 8.68
CA THR A 34 31.06 22.82 8.35
C THR A 34 30.72 21.34 8.09
N LYS A 35 31.27 20.81 6.98
CA LYS A 35 31.46 19.38 6.71
C LYS A 35 32.63 18.88 7.55
N THR A 36 32.50 17.72 8.19
CA THR A 36 33.68 16.90 8.53
C THR A 36 33.38 15.42 8.30
N GLN A 37 33.94 14.90 7.20
CA GLN A 37 34.27 13.49 7.03
C GLN A 37 35.36 13.11 8.03
N SER A 38 35.27 11.91 8.60
CA SER A 38 36.47 11.20 9.04
C SER A 38 36.39 9.76 8.54
N LYS A 39 37.29 9.44 7.61
CA LYS A 39 37.74 8.09 7.30
C LYS A 39 38.63 7.63 8.45
N LYS A 40 38.50 6.37 8.85
CA LYS A 40 39.63 5.64 9.43
C LYS A 40 39.65 4.24 8.82
N ASP A 41 40.71 3.99 8.07
CA ASP A 41 41.20 2.68 7.66
C ASP A 41 41.51 1.84 8.92
N GLU A 42 41.29 0.53 8.87
CA GLU A 42 42.37 -0.47 8.70
C GLU A 42 41.88 -1.91 8.98
N LYS A 43 42.46 -2.84 8.24
CA LYS A 43 42.83 -4.21 8.64
C LYS A 43 41.85 -5.38 8.39
N THR A 44 41.88 -5.80 7.14
CA THR A 44 42.22 -7.17 6.68
C THR A 44 42.44 -8.24 7.77
N THR A 45 41.68 -9.34 7.73
CA THR A 45 42.24 -10.69 7.94
C THR A 45 41.46 -11.70 7.10
N LYS A 46 42.15 -12.29 6.11
CA LYS A 46 41.71 -13.44 5.33
C LYS A 46 42.02 -14.71 6.12
N THR A 47 41.06 -15.62 6.25
CA THR A 47 41.33 -17.02 6.58
C THR A 47 40.98 -17.87 5.37
N LYS A 48 42.02 -18.28 4.63
CA LYS A 48 41.99 -19.30 3.60
C LYS A 48 42.53 -20.58 4.23
N THR A 49 41.74 -21.65 4.23
CA THR A 49 42.29 -23.02 4.33
C THR A 49 41.52 -23.93 3.39
N LYS A 50 42.10 -24.22 2.21
CA LYS A 50 41.83 -25.45 1.47
C LYS A 50 42.97 -25.72 0.51
N SER A 51 43.64 -26.85 0.71
CA SER A 51 44.65 -27.39 -0.21
C SER A 51 44.60 -28.92 -0.19
N LYS A 52 44.93 -29.48 -1.36
CA LYS A 52 45.11 -30.88 -1.79
C LYS A 52 43.85 -31.61 -2.30
N LYS A 53 43.72 -31.89 -3.61
CA LYS A 53 44.52 -32.76 -4.54
C LYS A 53 44.59 -34.19 -4.03
N ASP A 54 44.45 -35.26 -4.79
CA ASP A 54 44.19 -35.58 -6.20
C ASP A 54 43.84 -37.08 -6.15
N ASN A 55 42.93 -37.59 -6.98
CA ASN A 55 43.31 -38.57 -8.02
C ASN A 55 42.11 -39.14 -8.81
N LYS A 56 42.48 -39.57 -10.01
CA LYS A 56 41.69 -39.82 -11.21
C LYS A 56 41.84 -41.29 -11.61
N THR A 57 40.74 -41.97 -11.95
CA THR A 57 40.57 -43.10 -12.91
C THR A 57 39.28 -43.87 -12.52
N ALA A 58 38.45 -44.47 -13.36
CA ALA A 58 38.34 -44.64 -14.81
C ALA A 58 36.85 -44.92 -15.16
N LYS A 59 36.53 -44.83 -16.46
CA LYS A 59 35.19 -45.04 -17.07
C LYS A 59 34.54 -46.37 -16.71
N THR A 60 33.22 -46.37 -16.47
CA THR A 60 32.31 -47.36 -17.09
C THR A 60 30.93 -46.73 -17.32
N LYS A 61 30.41 -46.88 -18.54
CA LYS A 61 29.08 -46.43 -18.97
C LYS A 61 27.99 -47.24 -18.25
N SER A 62 26.95 -46.56 -17.77
CA SER A 62 25.60 -47.12 -17.69
C SER A 62 24.59 -45.99 -17.90
N LYS A 63 23.91 -46.04 -19.05
CA LYS A 63 22.67 -45.30 -19.29
C LYS A 63 21.60 -45.91 -18.38
N LYS A 64 21.00 -45.11 -17.50
CA LYS A 64 19.62 -45.36 -17.07
C LYS A 64 18.90 -44.03 -16.91
N ALA A 65 17.87 -43.88 -17.74
CA ALA A 65 16.89 -42.83 -17.67
C ALA A 65 16.26 -42.79 -16.28
N GLY A 66 16.12 -41.59 -15.75
CA GLY A 66 15.56 -41.31 -14.44
C GLY A 66 15.52 -39.81 -14.27
N GLU A 67 14.74 -39.14 -15.10
CA GLU A 67 14.48 -37.72 -14.97
C GLU A 67 13.66 -37.51 -13.70
N SER A 68 14.39 -37.35 -12.61
CA SER A 68 13.84 -37.03 -11.30
C SER A 68 13.06 -35.74 -11.41
N ASN A 69 11.75 -35.84 -11.25
CA ASN A 69 10.84 -34.72 -11.08
C ASN A 69 11.33 -33.89 -9.89
N LYS A 70 12.16 -32.88 -10.15
CA LYS A 70 12.62 -31.90 -9.16
C LYS A 70 11.39 -31.08 -8.81
N LYS A 71 10.60 -31.58 -7.85
CA LYS A 71 9.49 -30.87 -7.22
C LYS A 71 10.08 -29.56 -6.71
N LYS A 72 9.86 -28.48 -7.46
CA LYS A 72 10.21 -27.12 -7.06
C LYS A 72 9.56 -26.95 -5.69
N THR A 73 10.37 -26.98 -4.64
CA THR A 73 9.93 -26.65 -3.29
C THR A 73 9.44 -25.22 -3.38
N VAL A 74 8.13 -25.07 -3.51
CA VAL A 74 7.44 -23.79 -3.43
C VAL A 74 7.87 -23.23 -2.09
N HIS A 75 8.71 -22.21 -2.11
CA HIS A 75 9.07 -21.48 -0.90
C HIS A 75 7.77 -21.15 -0.20
N SER A 76 7.55 -21.78 0.96
CA SER A 76 6.38 -21.51 1.77
C SER A 76 6.53 -20.09 2.27
N SER A 77 6.03 -19.13 1.49
CA SER A 77 5.92 -17.74 1.93
C SER A 77 5.12 -17.76 3.22
N ALA A 78 5.52 -17.00 4.24
CA ALA A 78 4.86 -16.92 5.55
C ALA A 78 3.31 -16.83 5.49
N VAL A 79 2.77 -16.31 4.38
CA VAL A 79 1.35 -16.27 4.01
C VAL A 79 0.65 -17.65 3.99
N GLN A 80 1.34 -18.77 3.77
CA GLN A 80 0.70 -20.10 3.71
C GLN A 80 0.31 -20.66 5.09
N LYS A 81 0.91 -20.16 6.18
CA LYS A 81 0.61 -20.55 7.57
C LYS A 81 -0.10 -19.45 8.35
N LEU A 82 -0.72 -18.49 7.64
CA LEU A 82 -1.45 -17.40 8.26
C LEU A 82 -2.54 -17.96 9.18
N GLY A 83 -2.62 -17.44 10.41
CA GLY A 83 -3.63 -17.82 11.40
C GLY A 83 -3.16 -18.77 12.49
N ASN A 84 -2.01 -19.42 12.37
CA ASN A 84 -1.41 -20.12 13.52
C ASN A 84 -0.88 -19.16 14.59
N ASN A 85 -0.59 -17.93 14.18
CA ASN A 85 -0.14 -16.86 15.03
C ASN A 85 -1.00 -15.62 14.77
N LYS A 86 -1.54 -15.02 15.84
CA LYS A 86 -2.31 -13.78 15.80
C LYS A 86 -1.49 -12.61 15.24
N MET A 87 -0.18 -12.58 15.53
CA MET A 87 0.71 -11.55 15.02
C MET A 87 0.82 -11.59 13.49
N ASP A 88 0.87 -12.78 12.89
CA ASP A 88 0.96 -12.92 11.43
C ASP A 88 -0.28 -12.35 10.73
N ILE A 89 -1.47 -12.55 11.32
CA ILE A 89 -2.71 -11.94 10.84
C ILE A 89 -2.66 -10.41 10.96
N VAL A 90 -2.22 -9.90 12.11
CA VAL A 90 -2.10 -8.45 12.34
C VAL A 90 -1.15 -7.82 11.32
N LEU A 91 0.01 -8.44 11.07
CA LEU A 91 0.96 -7.95 10.06
C LEU A 91 0.39 -8.02 8.64
N PHE A 92 -0.33 -9.11 8.31
CA PHE A 92 -1.00 -9.26 7.03
C PHE A 92 -2.05 -8.16 6.80
N LEU A 93 -2.94 -7.92 7.77
CA LEU A 93 -3.97 -6.88 7.67
C LEU A 93 -3.37 -5.49 7.59
N ASN A 94 -2.35 -5.17 8.40
CA ASN A 94 -1.64 -3.89 8.31
C ASN A 94 -1.08 -3.66 6.89
N ARG A 95 -0.51 -4.71 6.27
CA ARG A 95 0.03 -4.60 4.92
C ARG A 95 -1.08 -4.47 3.87
N ALA A 96 -2.19 -5.17 4.06
CA ALA A 96 -3.35 -5.12 3.17
C ALA A 96 -4.00 -3.73 3.15
N GLU A 97 -4.27 -3.14 4.32
CA GLU A 97 -4.87 -1.80 4.46
C GLU A 97 -3.96 -0.70 3.88
N ASN A 98 -2.64 -0.89 3.90
CA ASN A 98 -1.68 0.07 3.36
C ASN A 98 -1.32 -0.19 1.88
N VAL A 99 -1.98 -1.12 1.19
CA VAL A 99 -1.57 -1.52 -0.17
C VAL A 99 -1.77 -0.40 -1.19
N VAL A 100 -2.77 0.47 -0.99
CA VAL A 100 -3.01 1.65 -1.84
C VAL A 100 -1.88 2.67 -1.68
N SER A 101 -1.40 2.86 -0.45
CA SER A 101 -0.27 3.76 -0.16
C SER A 101 0.99 3.37 -0.93
N ASP A 102 1.23 2.08 -1.19
CA ASP A 102 2.35 1.63 -2.04
C ASP A 102 2.30 2.28 -3.45
N VAL A 103 1.10 2.48 -4.02
CA VAL A 103 0.92 3.11 -5.33
C VAL A 103 1.24 4.60 -5.25
N TYR A 104 0.77 5.28 -4.21
CA TYR A 104 1.06 6.70 -3.99
C TYR A 104 2.55 6.95 -3.74
N PHE A 105 3.18 6.19 -2.83
CA PHE A 105 4.62 6.28 -2.58
C PHE A 105 5.45 6.00 -3.83
N ALA A 106 5.00 5.08 -4.69
CA ALA A 106 5.67 4.81 -5.95
C ALA A 106 5.71 6.03 -6.90
N THR A 107 4.74 6.95 -6.82
CA THR A 107 4.80 8.21 -7.57
C THR A 107 5.80 9.20 -6.99
N LEU A 108 6.04 9.16 -5.68
CA LEU A 108 7.00 10.04 -4.99
C LEU A 108 8.45 9.66 -5.31
N GLU A 109 8.70 8.36 -5.49
CA GLU A 109 10.01 7.82 -5.87
C GLU A 109 10.27 7.89 -7.39
N HIS A 110 9.22 8.05 -8.20
CA HIS A 110 9.31 8.03 -9.65
C HIS A 110 9.61 9.43 -10.21
N LYS A 111 10.61 9.52 -11.09
CA LYS A 111 10.94 10.74 -11.85
C LYS A 111 9.99 10.94 -13.05
N GLY A 112 8.70 10.79 -12.81
CA GLY A 112 7.64 10.94 -13.81
C GLY A 112 7.16 12.38 -13.97
N LYS A 113 6.28 12.62 -14.93
CA LYS A 113 5.65 13.93 -15.11
C LYS A 113 4.52 14.14 -14.11
N THR A 114 4.24 15.40 -13.82
CA THR A 114 3.01 15.83 -13.15
C THR A 114 2.17 16.59 -14.16
N VAL A 115 0.87 16.32 -14.19
CA VAL A 115 -0.12 17.06 -14.97
C VAL A 115 -1.18 17.64 -14.04
N THR A 116 -1.65 18.85 -14.33
CA THR A 116 -2.69 19.51 -13.55
C THR A 116 -3.95 19.60 -14.40
N GLU A 117 -5.04 18.98 -13.96
CA GLU A 117 -6.33 19.01 -14.64
C GLU A 117 -7.44 19.10 -13.59
N ASP A 118 -8.48 19.90 -13.85
CA ASP A 118 -9.62 20.10 -12.95
C ASP A 118 -9.23 20.51 -11.51
N GLY A 119 -8.14 21.30 -11.39
CA GLY A 119 -7.59 21.73 -10.10
C GLY A 119 -6.89 20.62 -9.30
N LYS A 120 -6.75 19.41 -9.84
CA LYS A 120 -6.05 18.27 -9.22
C LYS A 120 -4.69 18.04 -9.85
N GLN A 121 -3.70 17.67 -9.03
CA GLN A 121 -2.37 17.26 -9.50
C GLN A 121 -2.32 15.75 -9.66
N TYR A 122 -2.03 15.29 -10.87
CA TYR A 122 -1.88 13.89 -11.23
C TYR A 122 -0.41 13.59 -11.49
N ARG A 123 0.12 12.54 -10.86
CA ARG A 123 1.53 12.11 -11.00
C ARG A 123 1.62 10.83 -11.82
N GLU A 124 2.55 10.79 -12.76
CA GLU A 124 2.77 9.63 -13.63
C GLU A 124 3.13 8.40 -12.78
N LEU A 125 2.50 7.27 -13.08
CA LEU A 125 2.79 6.01 -12.40
C LEU A 125 3.99 5.31 -13.05
N PRO A 126 4.92 4.73 -12.24
CA PRO A 126 6.04 3.99 -12.77
C PRO A 126 5.60 2.70 -13.46
N LYS A 127 6.50 2.10 -14.26
CA LYS A 127 6.25 0.86 -15.03
C LYS A 127 5.61 -0.30 -14.24
N ARG A 128 5.82 -0.37 -12.92
CA ARG A 128 5.21 -1.39 -12.04
C ARG A 128 3.71 -1.18 -11.81
N PHE A 129 3.18 0.02 -12.07
CA PHE A 129 1.80 0.45 -11.88
C PHE A 129 1.23 1.24 -13.07
N ASP A 130 1.83 1.12 -14.27
CA ASP A 130 1.46 1.92 -15.45
C ASP A 130 0.15 1.50 -16.14
N THR A 131 -0.56 0.51 -15.60
CA THR A 131 -1.78 -0.10 -16.16
C THR A 131 -2.73 -0.54 -15.04
N LYS A 132 -4.04 -0.52 -15.33
CA LYS A 132 -5.09 -0.97 -14.40
C LYS A 132 -4.80 -2.38 -13.88
N GLU A 133 -4.44 -3.29 -14.78
CA GLU A 133 -4.20 -4.70 -14.48
C GLU A 133 -3.03 -4.90 -13.52
N LYS A 134 -1.96 -4.11 -13.65
CA LYS A 134 -0.81 -4.19 -12.74
C LYS A 134 -1.15 -3.71 -11.34
N ILE A 135 -1.93 -2.64 -11.22
CA ILE A 135 -2.38 -2.13 -9.92
C ILE A 135 -3.31 -3.14 -9.25
N ILE A 136 -4.33 -3.64 -9.96
CA ILE A 136 -5.22 -4.66 -9.42
C ILE A 136 -4.44 -5.91 -9.04
N SER A 137 -3.48 -6.36 -9.86
CA SER A 137 -2.64 -7.50 -9.53
C SER A 137 -1.83 -7.29 -8.25
N HIS A 138 -1.38 -6.07 -7.98
CA HIS A 138 -0.68 -5.69 -6.74
C HIS A 138 -1.60 -5.71 -5.52
N PHE A 139 -2.85 -5.25 -5.67
CA PHE A 139 -3.88 -5.30 -4.62
C PHE A 139 -4.34 -6.74 -4.34
N ASN A 140 -4.47 -7.55 -5.39
CA ASN A 140 -4.88 -8.96 -5.35
C ASN A 140 -3.86 -9.89 -4.67
N ARG A 141 -2.78 -9.34 -4.09
CA ARG A 141 -1.87 -10.07 -3.19
C ARG A 141 -2.45 -10.22 -1.78
N TYR A 142 -3.42 -9.39 -1.43
CA TYR A 142 -4.04 -9.35 -0.10
C TYR A 142 -5.56 -9.40 -0.17
N TRP A 143 -6.14 -8.77 -1.17
CA TRP A 143 -7.59 -8.63 -1.34
C TRP A 143 -8.08 -9.62 -2.38
N SER A 144 -9.29 -10.16 -2.21
CA SER A 144 -9.95 -10.92 -3.27
C SER A 144 -10.10 -10.08 -4.53
N ARG A 145 -10.24 -10.74 -5.69
CA ARG A 145 -10.29 -10.05 -6.98
C ARG A 145 -11.36 -8.93 -7.04
N PRO A 146 -12.61 -9.14 -6.59
CA PRO A 146 -13.61 -8.07 -6.57
C PRO A 146 -13.20 -6.88 -5.70
N LEU A 147 -12.66 -7.12 -4.50
CA LEU A 147 -12.21 -6.04 -3.61
C LEU A 147 -10.99 -5.30 -4.18
N ALA A 148 -10.08 -6.01 -4.85
CA ALA A 148 -8.95 -5.41 -5.53
C ALA A 148 -9.39 -4.50 -6.70
N GLU A 149 -10.50 -4.84 -7.37
CA GLU A 149 -11.12 -3.99 -8.39
C GLU A 149 -11.78 -2.76 -7.76
N SER A 150 -12.57 -2.91 -6.70
CA SER A 150 -13.15 -1.79 -5.95
C SER A 150 -12.10 -0.82 -5.44
N LEU A 151 -10.98 -1.32 -4.90
CA LEU A 151 -9.85 -0.49 -4.46
C LEU A 151 -9.26 0.32 -5.62
N TYR A 152 -9.12 -0.28 -6.80
CA TYR A 152 -8.63 0.43 -7.99
C TYR A 152 -9.63 1.49 -8.46
N ASP A 153 -10.91 1.16 -8.52
CA ASP A 153 -11.95 2.06 -9.02
C ASP A 153 -12.12 3.28 -8.09
N ASN A 154 -11.78 3.15 -6.80
CA ASN A 154 -11.71 4.24 -5.84
C ASN A 154 -10.41 5.08 -5.90
N LEU A 155 -9.44 4.72 -6.74
CA LEU A 155 -8.31 5.59 -7.03
C LEU A 155 -8.70 6.71 -7.99
N SER A 156 -8.23 7.93 -7.70
CA SER A 156 -8.31 9.04 -8.67
C SER A 156 -7.25 8.87 -9.77
N THR A 157 -7.48 7.96 -10.71
CA THR A 157 -6.59 7.71 -11.86
C THR A 157 -7.01 8.45 -13.12
N LYS A 158 -6.05 8.72 -14.01
CA LYS A 158 -6.29 9.34 -15.32
C LYS A 158 -5.29 8.84 -16.34
N GLN A 159 -5.75 8.61 -17.57
CA GLN A 159 -4.87 8.27 -18.69
C GLN A 159 -4.63 9.50 -19.57
N VAL A 160 -3.35 9.89 -19.71
CA VAL A 160 -2.93 11.01 -20.55
C VAL A 160 -1.81 10.52 -21.47
N ASN A 161 -1.99 10.66 -22.79
CA ASN A 161 -1.01 10.20 -23.79
C ASN A 161 -0.56 8.75 -23.56
N LYS A 162 -1.53 7.85 -23.34
CA LYS A 162 -1.34 6.41 -23.05
C LYS A 162 -0.58 6.08 -21.75
N LYS A 163 -0.26 7.07 -20.91
CA LYS A 163 0.35 6.88 -19.59
C LYS A 163 -0.70 7.02 -18.50
N LEU A 164 -0.60 6.19 -17.47
CA LEU A 164 -1.49 6.26 -16.31
C LEU A 164 -0.91 7.19 -15.25
N TYR A 165 -1.76 8.03 -14.68
CA TYR A 165 -1.44 8.95 -13.61
C TYR A 165 -2.41 8.72 -12.45
N VAL A 166 -2.01 9.14 -11.25
CA VAL A 166 -2.87 9.12 -10.06
C VAL A 166 -2.77 10.45 -9.31
N SER A 167 -3.90 10.92 -8.79
CA SER A 167 -3.97 12.00 -7.82
C SER A 167 -3.96 11.40 -6.41
N ILE A 168 -3.09 11.90 -5.55
CA ILE A 168 -3.07 11.53 -4.14
C ILE A 168 -4.20 12.30 -3.44
N PRO A 169 -5.06 11.64 -2.63
CA PRO A 169 -6.12 12.34 -1.90
C PRO A 169 -5.53 13.23 -0.80
N ASN A 170 -6.26 14.30 -0.45
CA ASN A 170 -5.92 15.20 0.67
C ASN A 170 -6.60 14.77 1.99
N VAL A 171 -7.17 13.57 2.03
CA VAL A 171 -7.89 13.03 3.18
C VAL A 171 -7.04 11.91 3.77
N ASP A 172 -6.85 11.97 5.09
CA ASP A 172 -6.12 10.94 5.82
C ASP A 172 -7.05 9.78 6.21
N TYR A 173 -6.53 8.57 6.09
CA TYR A 173 -7.22 7.34 6.48
C TYR A 173 -6.37 6.55 7.50
N PRO A 174 -6.17 7.07 8.73
CA PRO A 174 -5.33 6.41 9.72
C PRO A 174 -5.99 5.14 10.26
N MET A 175 -5.23 4.05 10.16
CA MET A 175 -5.63 2.72 10.61
C MET A 175 -4.65 2.19 11.66
N MET A 176 -5.19 1.71 12.78
CA MET A 176 -4.47 1.08 13.87
C MET A 176 -4.93 -0.37 14.04
N ILE A 177 -4.13 -1.30 13.52
CA ILE A 177 -4.32 -2.73 13.73
C ILE A 177 -3.18 -3.27 14.57
N SER A 178 -3.50 -3.80 15.75
CA SER A 178 -2.52 -4.33 16.70
C SER A 178 -2.99 -5.66 17.29
N VAL A 179 -2.07 -6.37 17.93
CA VAL A 179 -2.44 -7.59 18.67
C VAL A 179 -3.44 -7.29 19.80
N ARG A 180 -3.42 -6.09 20.39
CA ARG A 180 -4.28 -5.75 21.54
C ARG A 180 -5.75 -5.57 21.15
N ASN A 181 -6.00 -4.97 20.00
CA ASN A 181 -7.36 -4.64 19.55
C ASN A 181 -7.93 -5.61 18.50
N THR A 182 -7.18 -6.66 18.16
CA THR A 182 -7.60 -7.68 17.19
C THR A 182 -8.10 -8.93 17.93
N THR A 183 -9.16 -9.56 17.45
CA THR A 183 -9.62 -10.90 17.85
C THR A 183 -9.69 -11.78 16.63
N VAL A 184 -9.22 -13.02 16.76
CA VAL A 184 -9.13 -14.00 15.66
C VAL A 184 -9.95 -15.23 16.03
N GLN A 185 -10.86 -15.64 15.15
CA GLN A 185 -11.58 -16.90 15.26
C GLN A 185 -11.34 -17.73 13.99
N LYS A 186 -10.83 -18.95 14.16
CA LYS A 186 -10.71 -19.91 13.06
C LYS A 186 -12.03 -20.64 12.87
N GLN A 187 -12.45 -20.78 11.61
CA GLN A 187 -13.65 -21.53 11.22
C GLN A 187 -13.31 -22.30 9.95
N ASP A 188 -13.08 -23.60 10.07
CA ASP A 188 -12.70 -24.48 8.96
C ASP A 188 -11.61 -23.88 8.06
N ASP A 189 -11.95 -23.56 6.81
CA ASP A 189 -11.05 -22.98 5.80
C ASP A 189 -10.95 -21.45 5.85
N HIS A 190 -11.61 -20.81 6.81
CA HIS A 190 -11.67 -19.36 6.96
C HIS A 190 -11.15 -18.89 8.32
N VAL A 191 -10.77 -17.62 8.36
CA VAL A 191 -10.43 -16.91 9.59
C VAL A 191 -11.24 -15.64 9.67
N ARG A 192 -12.11 -15.56 10.69
CA ARG A 192 -12.79 -14.32 11.04
C ARG A 192 -11.88 -13.48 11.93
N VAL A 193 -11.74 -12.21 11.58
CA VAL A 193 -10.93 -11.27 12.35
C VAL A 193 -11.78 -10.07 12.67
N THR A 194 -11.85 -9.70 13.95
CA THR A 194 -12.50 -8.47 14.40
C THR A 194 -11.43 -7.54 14.94
N VAL A 195 -11.36 -6.32 14.43
CA VAL A 195 -10.46 -5.28 14.94
C VAL A 195 -11.31 -4.14 15.50
N LYS A 196 -11.18 -3.87 16.80
CA LYS A 196 -11.90 -2.78 17.48
C LYS A 196 -11.04 -1.53 17.54
N ASN A 197 -11.65 -0.36 17.68
CA ASN A 197 -10.93 0.92 17.82
C ASN A 197 -9.86 1.09 16.72
N VAL A 198 -10.23 0.86 15.45
CA VAL A 198 -9.29 0.89 14.33
C VAL A 198 -8.74 2.28 14.02
N THR A 199 -9.32 3.33 14.61
CA THR A 199 -8.90 4.70 14.42
C THR A 199 -9.22 5.54 15.67
N ASP A 200 -8.72 6.78 15.72
CA ASP A 200 -9.04 7.74 16.77
C ASP A 200 -10.51 8.20 16.65
N PRO A 201 -11.24 8.45 17.76
CA PRO A 201 -12.62 8.95 17.70
C PRO A 201 -12.80 10.21 16.83
N ALA A 202 -11.75 11.02 16.65
CA ALA A 202 -11.79 12.20 15.79
C ALA A 202 -12.03 11.87 14.30
N TYR A 203 -11.66 10.66 13.85
CA TYR A 203 -11.88 10.22 12.46
C TYR A 203 -13.17 9.41 12.27
N SER A 204 -13.72 8.85 13.35
CA SER A 204 -14.96 8.09 13.34
C SER A 204 -15.56 8.03 14.76
N PRO A 205 -16.56 8.89 15.06
CA PRO A 205 -17.07 9.01 16.42
C PRO A 205 -17.91 7.81 16.87
N ASP A 206 -18.58 7.15 15.92
CA ASP A 206 -19.56 6.09 16.20
C ASP A 206 -18.91 4.69 16.19
N ASP A 207 -18.87 4.04 15.03
CA ASP A 207 -18.40 2.66 14.87
C ASP A 207 -16.98 2.59 14.29
N ARG A 208 -16.07 2.15 15.15
CA ARG A 208 -14.65 1.94 14.86
C ARG A 208 -14.26 0.47 14.85
N THR A 209 -15.22 -0.41 14.57
CA THR A 209 -14.99 -1.85 14.48
C THR A 209 -14.96 -2.27 13.02
N LEU A 210 -13.96 -3.06 12.66
CA LEU A 210 -13.88 -3.72 11.36
C LEU A 210 -13.93 -5.23 11.55
N HIS A 211 -14.60 -5.89 10.62
CA HIS A 211 -14.64 -7.33 10.50
C HIS A 211 -14.05 -7.76 9.17
N TYR A 212 -13.16 -8.74 9.21
CA TYR A 212 -12.54 -9.34 8.04
C TYR A 212 -12.90 -10.82 8.00
N LEU A 213 -13.17 -11.32 6.80
CA LEU A 213 -13.15 -12.74 6.50
C LEU A 213 -11.93 -13.02 5.65
N LEU A 214 -11.01 -13.82 6.16
CA LEU A 214 -9.88 -14.33 5.40
C LEU A 214 -10.20 -15.72 4.92
N GLY A 215 -9.97 -15.99 3.64
CA GLY A 215 -10.12 -17.31 3.05
C GLY A 215 -8.94 -17.64 2.16
N ARG A 216 -8.87 -18.89 1.71
CA ARG A 216 -7.80 -19.38 0.85
C ARG A 216 -8.30 -19.43 -0.59
N ASP A 217 -7.70 -18.62 -1.45
CA ASP A 217 -8.02 -18.64 -2.89
C ASP A 217 -7.86 -20.06 -3.46
N SER A 218 -8.92 -20.52 -4.13
CA SER A 218 -9.01 -21.88 -4.65
C SER A 218 -7.90 -22.21 -5.66
N LYS A 219 -7.45 -21.22 -6.44
CA LYS A 219 -6.48 -21.40 -7.54
C LYS A 219 -5.04 -21.27 -7.06
N THR A 220 -4.71 -20.21 -6.35
CA THR A 220 -3.35 -19.88 -5.92
C THR A 220 -3.00 -20.41 -4.53
N LYS A 221 -4.00 -20.87 -3.76
CA LYS A 221 -3.88 -21.34 -2.37
C LYS A 221 -3.31 -20.28 -1.41
N ARG A 222 -3.33 -19.02 -1.80
CA ARG A 222 -2.92 -17.88 -0.97
C ARG A 222 -4.07 -17.46 -0.08
N ILE A 223 -3.74 -16.91 1.08
CA ILE A 223 -4.74 -16.26 1.93
C ILE A 223 -5.03 -14.88 1.33
N GLU A 224 -6.31 -14.55 1.24
CA GLU A 224 -6.82 -13.25 0.84
C GLU A 224 -7.94 -12.80 1.78
N ILE A 225 -8.21 -11.50 1.79
CA ILE A 225 -9.38 -10.90 2.42
C ILE A 225 -10.53 -11.06 1.43
N GLU A 226 -11.48 -11.92 1.77
CA GLU A 226 -12.68 -12.16 0.96
C GLU A 226 -13.75 -11.10 1.22
N SER A 227 -13.81 -10.59 2.44
CA SER A 227 -14.67 -9.46 2.81
C SER A 227 -14.06 -8.62 3.93
N ARG A 228 -14.43 -7.34 3.90
CA ARG A 228 -14.13 -6.35 4.93
C ARG A 228 -15.39 -5.53 5.17
N THR A 229 -15.91 -5.53 6.39
CA THR A 229 -17.11 -4.79 6.77
C THR A 229 -16.87 -3.92 7.99
N GLY A 230 -17.73 -2.91 8.16
CA GLY A 230 -17.63 -1.85 9.16
C GLY A 230 -17.77 -0.47 8.51
N ALA A 231 -18.05 0.55 9.31
CA ALA A 231 -18.34 1.88 8.79
C ALA A 231 -17.09 2.61 8.28
N TYR A 232 -15.95 2.43 8.96
CA TYR A 232 -14.73 3.18 8.67
C TYR A 232 -14.07 2.74 7.34
N GLY A 233 -13.92 3.67 6.38
CA GLY A 233 -13.30 3.42 5.08
C GLY A 233 -14.09 2.49 4.16
N LYS A 234 -15.39 2.34 4.42
CA LYS A 234 -16.32 1.52 3.64
C LYS A 234 -16.32 1.93 2.17
N GLU A 235 -16.17 3.21 1.89
CA GLU A 235 -16.08 3.82 0.57
C GLU A 235 -14.94 3.28 -0.30
N HIS A 236 -13.90 2.66 0.28
CA HIS A 236 -12.81 2.08 -0.49
C HIS A 236 -13.13 0.69 -1.07
N PHE A 237 -14.19 0.04 -0.57
CA PHE A 237 -14.46 -1.38 -0.81
C PHE A 237 -15.88 -1.65 -1.33
N GLN A 238 -16.67 -0.61 -1.63
CA GLN A 238 -18.06 -0.70 -2.10
C GLN A 238 -18.23 -0.05 -3.47
#